data_AF-A0A7S2PLI6-F1
#
_entry.id   AF-A0A7S2PLI6-F1
#
_cell.length_a   1.000
_cell.length_b   1.000
_cell.length_c   1.000
_cell.angle_alpha   90.00
_cell.angle_beta   90.00
_cell.angle_gamma   90.00
#
_symmetry.space_group_name_H-M   'P 1'
#
loop_
_entity.id
_entity.type
_entity.pdbx_description
1 polymer ?
#
loop_
_entity_poly.entity_id
_entity_poly.type
_entity_poly.pdbx_seq_one_letter_code
_entity_poly.pdbx_strand_id
1 'polypeptide(L)'
;AKESVVDGRRGGRNSESFDPESTLVRPAMRVVPTPLESRHGRPLRHDDVVVVPEFACKADDMSLYSKLVEEISAMQVRGVGSAEWVPWHNGCHSITKKPDGSPTFQAVVEKICAYFDMDRGSIATRFNWYRDGSDWKPFHHDSAAFNAQRAANQNC
;
A
#
# COMPACT_ATOMS: atom_id res chain seq x y z
N ALA A 1 5.61 -59.10 -6.97
CA ALA A 1 4.26 -58.65 -7.35
C ALA A 1 3.66 -57.94 -6.14
N LYS A 2 3.10 -56.73 -6.37
CA LYS A 2 2.05 -56.00 -5.63
C LYS A 2 2.06 -56.09 -4.09
N GLU A 3 1.96 -55.00 -3.34
CA GLU A 3 0.95 -53.96 -3.52
C GLU A 3 1.32 -52.69 -2.75
N SER A 4 1.21 -51.57 -3.46
CA SER A 4 1.10 -50.23 -2.91
C SER A 4 -0.23 -50.07 -2.17
N VAL A 5 -0.20 -49.55 -0.94
CA VAL A 5 -1.37 -48.92 -0.33
C VAL A 5 -0.99 -47.51 0.07
N VAL A 6 -1.32 -46.58 -0.82
CA VAL A 6 -1.54 -45.17 -0.47
C VAL A 6 -3.06 -45.01 -0.36
N ASP A 7 -3.53 -44.59 0.80
CA ASP A 7 -4.28 -43.33 0.96
C ASP A 7 -4.98 -43.34 2.31
N GLY A 8 -4.56 -42.40 3.16
CA GLY A 8 -5.29 -41.99 4.34
C GLY A 8 -5.26 -40.48 4.41
N ARG A 9 -5.97 -39.81 3.48
CA ARG A 9 -6.41 -38.40 3.50
C ARG A 9 -6.01 -37.67 4.78
N ARG A 10 -4.81 -37.09 4.80
CA ARG A 10 -4.45 -36.10 5.81
C ARG A 10 -4.80 -34.74 5.21
N GLY A 11 -5.93 -34.19 5.66
CA GLY A 11 -6.27 -32.80 5.40
C GLY A 11 -5.08 -31.95 5.84
N GLY A 12 -4.47 -31.25 4.89
CA GLY A 12 -3.24 -30.50 5.09
C GLY A 12 -3.33 -29.60 6.32
N ARG A 13 -2.63 -30.00 7.39
CA ARG A 13 -2.29 -29.12 8.50
C ARG A 13 -0.80 -28.86 8.40
N ASN A 14 -0.44 -27.60 8.60
CA ASN A 14 0.91 -27.04 8.45
C ASN A 14 1.90 -27.54 9.53
N SER A 15 1.76 -28.78 10.02
CA SER A 15 2.37 -29.27 11.26
C SER A 15 2.78 -30.74 11.22
N GLU A 16 3.09 -31.30 10.04
CA GLU A 16 3.55 -32.70 9.93
C GLU A 16 5.08 -32.83 9.90
N SER A 17 5.82 -31.73 9.76
CA SER A 17 7.27 -31.72 9.87
C SER A 17 7.71 -30.59 10.78
N PHE A 18 8.45 -30.95 11.83
CA PHE A 18 9.14 -30.02 12.74
C PHE A 18 10.61 -29.87 12.37
N ASP A 19 11.02 -30.35 11.20
CA ASP A 19 12.32 -30.05 10.62
C ASP A 19 12.28 -28.62 10.04
N PRO A 20 12.97 -27.63 10.66
CA PRO A 20 12.95 -26.26 10.19
C PRO A 20 13.45 -26.13 8.75
N GLU A 21 14.38 -27.00 8.32
CA GLU A 21 14.91 -27.02 6.97
C GLU A 21 13.88 -27.50 5.95
N SER A 22 13.02 -28.46 6.31
CA SER A 22 11.88 -28.89 5.48
C SER A 22 10.77 -27.84 5.35
N THR A 23 10.76 -26.84 6.22
CA THR A 23 9.82 -25.70 6.20
C THR A 23 10.40 -24.44 5.55
N LEU A 24 11.58 -24.52 4.91
CA LEU A 24 12.22 -23.43 4.14
C LEU A 24 11.45 -23.03 2.87
N VAL A 25 10.15 -23.30 2.82
CA VAL A 25 9.29 -22.74 1.78
C VAL A 25 9.09 -21.27 2.11
N ARG A 26 9.57 -20.41 1.21
CA ARG A 26 9.37 -18.97 1.32
C ARG A 26 7.86 -18.68 1.40
N PRO A 27 7.39 -17.86 2.37
CA PRO A 27 5.98 -17.54 2.48
C PRO A 27 5.50 -16.76 1.26
N ALA A 28 4.21 -16.84 0.95
CA ALA A 28 3.60 -16.04 -0.13
C ALA A 28 3.64 -14.53 0.16
N MET A 29 3.73 -14.15 1.43
CA MET A 29 3.84 -12.77 1.91
C MET A 29 4.64 -12.74 3.21
N ARG A 30 5.57 -11.79 3.33
CA ARG A 30 6.36 -11.54 4.53
C ARG A 30 6.07 -10.14 5.06
N VAL A 31 5.50 -10.07 6.27
CA VAL A 31 5.25 -8.78 6.93
C VAL A 31 6.50 -8.37 7.72
N VAL A 32 7.03 -7.19 7.44
CA VAL A 32 8.27 -6.65 8.01
C VAL A 32 7.96 -5.36 8.79
N PRO A 33 7.64 -5.45 10.09
CA PRO A 33 7.58 -4.27 10.93
C PRO A 33 8.99 -3.70 11.12
N THR A 34 9.15 -2.40 10.91
CA THR A 34 10.44 -1.71 11.05
C THR A 34 10.28 -0.44 11.87
N PRO A 35 11.24 -0.08 12.73
CA PRO A 35 11.25 1.23 13.35
C PRO A 35 11.40 2.34 12.31
N LEU A 36 10.97 3.55 12.67
CA LEU A 36 11.16 4.74 11.86
C LEU A 36 12.65 5.14 11.92
N GLU A 37 13.32 5.02 10.78
CA GLU A 37 14.70 5.48 10.57
C GLU A 37 14.74 6.51 9.42
N SER A 38 15.91 7.04 9.10
CA SER A 38 16.07 8.00 8.00
C SER A 38 15.85 7.37 6.62
N ARG A 39 16.04 6.06 6.48
CA ARG A 39 15.85 5.29 5.23
C ARG A 39 15.54 3.84 5.51
N HIS A 40 14.98 3.13 4.53
CA HIS A 40 14.80 1.69 4.57
C HIS A 40 16.14 0.99 4.31
N GLY A 41 16.70 0.34 5.34
CA GLY A 41 18.05 -0.23 5.29
C GLY A 41 18.16 -1.64 4.72
N ARG A 42 17.09 -2.24 4.19
CA ARG A 42 17.06 -3.64 3.75
C ARG A 42 16.64 -3.75 2.28
N PRO A 43 17.18 -4.71 1.51
CA PRO A 43 16.68 -4.98 0.17
C PRO A 43 15.21 -5.44 0.22
N LEU A 44 14.35 -4.77 -0.54
CA LEU A 44 12.95 -5.16 -0.71
C LEU A 44 12.83 -6.35 -1.65
N ARG A 45 11.90 -7.26 -1.35
CA ARG A 45 11.50 -8.35 -2.23
C ARG A 45 10.02 -8.22 -2.59
N HIS A 46 9.61 -8.86 -3.68
CA HIS A 46 8.24 -8.77 -4.21
C HIS A 46 7.13 -9.27 -3.28
N ASP A 47 7.47 -10.05 -2.26
CA ASP A 47 6.55 -10.61 -1.25
C ASP A 47 6.61 -9.83 0.08
N ASP A 48 7.38 -8.75 0.15
CA ASP A 48 7.51 -7.95 1.37
C ASP A 48 6.36 -6.95 1.54
N VAL A 49 5.80 -6.93 2.75
CA VAL A 49 4.91 -5.88 3.23
C VAL A 49 5.62 -5.17 4.38
N VAL A 50 6.22 -4.02 4.09
CA VAL A 50 6.91 -3.20 5.09
C VAL A 50 5.90 -2.34 5.85
N VAL A 51 5.96 -2.39 7.17
CA VAL A 51 5.10 -1.58 8.06
C VAL A 51 5.99 -0.70 8.91
N VAL A 52 5.86 0.62 8.74
CA VAL A 52 6.58 1.63 9.54
C VAL A 52 5.55 2.38 10.39
N PRO A 53 5.40 2.07 11.68
CA PRO A 53 4.48 2.78 12.56
C PRO A 53 4.83 4.28 12.63
N GLU A 54 3.81 5.12 12.73
CA GLU A 54 3.96 6.58 12.88
C GLU A 54 4.86 7.24 11.81
N PHE A 55 4.87 6.67 10.61
CA PHE A 55 5.75 7.12 9.52
C PHE A 55 5.57 8.60 9.20
N ALA A 56 4.34 9.07 9.04
CA ALA A 56 4.05 10.45 8.64
C ALA A 56 3.84 11.37 9.85
N CYS A 57 3.09 10.90 10.85
CA CYS A 57 2.73 11.61 12.08
C CYS A 57 2.48 10.61 13.21
N LYS A 58 2.29 11.11 14.44
CA LYS A 58 1.94 10.27 15.59
C LYS A 58 0.55 9.67 15.46
N ALA A 59 0.29 8.57 16.17
CA ALA A 59 -0.97 7.84 16.11
C ALA A 59 -2.22 8.69 16.45
N ASP A 60 -2.07 9.68 17.33
CA ASP A 60 -3.13 10.59 17.80
C ASP A 60 -3.10 11.97 17.11
N ASP A 61 -2.17 12.19 16.17
CA ASP A 61 -2.00 13.47 15.50
C ASP A 61 -2.93 13.60 14.28
N MET A 62 -4.05 14.28 14.50
CA MET A 62 -5.01 14.62 13.44
C MET A 62 -4.66 15.89 12.66
N SER A 63 -3.53 16.56 12.95
CA SER A 63 -3.15 17.80 12.29
C SER A 63 -2.77 17.56 10.82
N LEU A 64 -2.06 16.47 10.52
CA LEU A 64 -1.70 16.09 9.14
C LEU A 64 -2.95 15.83 8.30
N TYR A 65 -3.90 15.07 8.84
CA TYR A 65 -5.19 14.81 8.19
C TYR A 65 -5.93 16.11 7.90
N SER A 66 -6.13 16.95 8.93
CA SER A 66 -6.88 18.20 8.81
C SER A 66 -6.26 19.13 7.77
N LYS A 67 -4.93 19.25 7.77
CA LYS A 67 -4.20 20.09 6.82
C LYS A 67 -4.30 19.61 5.38
N LEU A 68 -4.21 18.29 5.14
CA LEU A 68 -4.42 17.72 3.81
C LEU A 68 -5.83 18.02 3.28
N VAL A 69 -6.86 17.81 4.11
CA VAL A 69 -8.25 18.08 3.71
C VAL A 69 -8.49 19.57 3.46
N GLU A 70 -7.93 20.44 4.30
CA GLU A 70 -8.01 21.89 4.16
C GLU A 70 -7.37 22.36 2.85
N GLU A 71 -6.13 21.94 2.55
CA GLU A 71 -5.42 22.32 1.34
C GLU A 71 -6.17 21.88 0.07
N ILE A 72 -6.67 20.65 0.03
CA ILE A 72 -7.45 20.18 -1.13
C ILE A 72 -8.76 20.95 -1.27
N SER A 73 -9.46 21.21 -0.17
CA SER A 73 -10.71 21.99 -0.18
C SER A 73 -10.47 23.43 -0.66
N ALA A 74 -9.40 24.08 -0.21
CA ALA A 74 -9.02 25.41 -0.64
C ALA A 74 -8.67 25.46 -2.14
N MET A 75 -8.02 24.42 -2.67
CA MET A 75 -7.75 24.29 -4.10
C MET A 75 -9.03 24.13 -4.92
N GLN A 76 -10.03 23.40 -4.41
CA GLN A 76 -11.34 23.27 -5.07
C GLN A 76 -12.07 24.61 -5.16
N VAL A 77 -12.10 25.39 -4.07
CA VAL A 77 -12.71 26.74 -4.06
C VAL A 77 -12.07 27.64 -5.11
N ARG A 78 -10.77 27.47 -5.35
CA ARG A 78 -10.01 28.21 -6.38
C ARG A 78 -10.21 27.67 -7.81
N GLY A 79 -11.01 26.61 -7.99
CA GLY A 79 -11.26 26.00 -9.30
C GLY A 79 -10.07 25.23 -9.86
N VAL A 80 -9.14 24.76 -9.02
CA VAL A 80 -8.01 23.94 -9.48
C VAL A 80 -8.55 22.56 -9.86
N GLY A 81 -8.64 22.26 -11.16
CA GLY A 81 -9.23 21.01 -11.66
C GLY A 81 -8.56 19.72 -11.16
N SER A 82 -7.32 19.82 -10.66
CA SER A 82 -6.62 18.68 -10.06
C SER A 82 -7.09 18.35 -8.63
N ALA A 83 -7.90 19.20 -8.01
CA ALA A 83 -8.38 19.06 -6.64
C ALA A 83 -9.78 18.43 -6.53
N GLU A 84 -10.49 18.17 -7.62
CA GLU A 84 -11.87 17.69 -7.61
C GLU A 84 -12.04 16.37 -6.83
N TRP A 85 -13.04 16.32 -5.93
CA TRP A 85 -13.45 15.10 -5.24
C TRP A 85 -14.33 14.26 -6.16
N VAL A 86 -13.77 13.18 -6.68
CA VAL A 86 -14.50 12.24 -7.53
C VAL A 86 -15.00 11.06 -6.69
N PRO A 87 -16.31 10.76 -6.67
CA PRO A 87 -16.82 9.54 -6.07
C PRO A 87 -16.21 8.31 -6.75
N TRP A 88 -15.74 7.35 -5.95
CA TRP A 88 -15.03 6.18 -6.45
C TRP A 88 -15.72 4.89 -6.01
N HIS A 89 -15.62 3.84 -6.85
CA HIS A 89 -16.31 2.55 -6.69
C HIS A 89 -17.77 2.70 -6.24
N ASN A 90 -18.66 3.16 -7.12
CA ASN A 90 -20.09 3.35 -6.80
C ASN A 90 -20.36 4.26 -5.58
N GLY A 91 -19.46 5.20 -5.29
CA GLY A 91 -19.63 6.17 -4.21
C GLY A 91 -19.17 5.69 -2.83
N CYS A 92 -18.34 4.66 -2.74
CA CYS A 92 -17.86 4.12 -1.46
C CYS A 92 -16.79 4.99 -0.78
N HIS A 93 -16.14 5.90 -1.51
CA HIS A 93 -15.24 6.93 -0.97
C HIS A 93 -14.96 7.99 -2.04
N SER A 94 -14.31 9.09 -1.66
CA SER A 94 -13.89 10.14 -2.59
C SER A 94 -12.39 10.04 -2.90
N ILE A 95 -11.99 10.44 -4.10
CA ILE A 95 -10.58 10.53 -4.49
C ILE A 95 -10.26 11.88 -5.14
N THR A 96 -8.99 12.28 -5.07
CA THR A 96 -8.38 13.18 -6.06
C THR A 96 -7.23 12.47 -6.77
N LYS A 97 -7.18 12.63 -8.09
CA LYS A 97 -6.20 11.97 -8.98
C LYS A 97 -4.86 12.70 -9.05
N LYS A 98 -4.81 14.01 -8.75
CA LYS A 98 -3.60 14.84 -8.88
C LYS A 98 -3.56 15.96 -7.84
N PRO A 99 -3.34 15.64 -6.56
CA PRO A 99 -3.21 16.64 -5.48
C PRO A 99 -1.88 17.44 -5.54
N ASP A 100 -1.39 17.76 -6.74
CA ASP A 100 -0.05 18.34 -6.95
C ASP A 100 0.13 19.74 -6.34
N GLY A 101 -0.98 20.45 -6.09
CA GLY A 101 -0.96 21.77 -5.45
C GLY A 101 -1.01 21.75 -3.91
N SER A 102 -1.11 20.58 -3.28
CA SER A 102 -1.05 20.46 -1.81
C SER A 102 0.41 20.28 -1.37
N PRO A 103 1.05 21.30 -0.76
CA PRO A 103 2.43 21.17 -0.28
C PRO A 103 2.56 20.09 0.81
N THR A 104 1.53 19.90 1.62
CA THR A 104 1.54 18.84 2.65
C THR A 104 1.51 17.45 2.01
N PHE A 105 0.72 17.25 0.94
CA PHE A 105 0.72 15.99 0.21
C PHE A 105 2.08 15.73 -0.44
N GLN A 106 2.69 16.74 -1.07
CA GLN A 106 4.01 16.62 -1.68
C GLN A 106 5.09 16.26 -0.65
N ALA A 107 5.07 16.88 0.54
CA ALA A 107 6.02 16.56 1.60
C ALA A 107 5.91 15.10 2.10
N VAL A 108 4.69 14.55 2.18
CA VAL A 108 4.49 13.12 2.52
C VAL A 108 5.08 12.22 1.42
N VAL A 109 4.82 12.55 0.16
CA VAL A 109 5.35 11.80 -0.99
C VAL A 109 6.88 11.85 -1.02
N GLU A 110 7.48 13.02 -0.82
CA GLU A 110 8.94 13.20 -0.74
C GLU A 110 9.54 12.37 0.38
N LYS A 111 8.88 12.34 1.55
CA LYS A 111 9.30 11.49 2.67
C LYS A 111 9.28 10.01 2.32
N ILE A 112 8.25 9.54 1.61
CA ILE A 112 8.14 8.14 1.14
C ILE A 112 9.28 7.84 0.15
N CYS A 113 9.48 8.69 -0.86
CA CYS A 113 10.53 8.50 -1.86
C CYS A 113 11.92 8.47 -1.21
N ALA A 114 12.21 9.40 -0.31
CA ALA A 114 13.49 9.43 0.40
C ALA A 114 13.69 8.21 1.29
N TYR A 115 12.63 7.73 1.95
CA TYR A 115 12.71 6.56 2.82
C TYR A 115 12.99 5.27 2.03
N PHE A 116 12.31 5.06 0.90
CA PHE A 116 12.44 3.84 0.10
C PHE A 116 13.43 3.94 -1.06
N ASP A 117 14.17 5.05 -1.17
CA ASP A 117 15.10 5.32 -2.27
C ASP A 117 14.42 5.20 -3.65
N MET A 118 13.22 5.77 -3.77
CA MET A 118 12.43 5.75 -5.00
C MET A 118 12.72 6.98 -5.85
N ASP A 119 12.83 6.79 -7.17
CA ASP A 119 12.83 7.90 -8.12
C ASP A 119 11.47 8.62 -8.11
N ARG A 120 11.49 9.94 -7.88
CA ARG A 120 10.27 10.76 -7.87
C ARG A 120 9.55 10.75 -9.23
N GLY A 121 10.28 10.52 -10.32
CA GLY A 121 9.75 10.46 -11.68
C GLY A 121 8.97 9.18 -11.99
N SER A 122 9.20 8.09 -11.25
CA SER A 122 8.56 6.79 -11.50
C SER A 122 7.24 6.59 -10.75
N ILE A 123 6.86 7.53 -9.87
CA ILE A 123 5.69 7.33 -9.01
C ILE A 123 4.38 7.80 -9.66
N ALA A 124 3.31 7.12 -9.31
CA ALA A 124 1.93 7.58 -9.54
C ALA A 124 1.19 7.64 -8.21
N THR A 125 0.53 8.76 -7.93
CA THR A 125 -0.15 9.00 -6.66
C THR A 125 -1.65 9.19 -6.84
N ARG A 126 -2.43 8.77 -5.84
CA ARG A 126 -3.86 9.06 -5.71
C ARG A 126 -4.16 9.29 -4.25
N PHE A 127 -4.85 10.39 -3.94
CA PHE A 127 -5.32 10.66 -2.59
C PHE A 127 -6.73 10.11 -2.45
N ASN A 128 -6.92 9.14 -1.56
CA ASN A 128 -8.23 8.58 -1.22
C ASN A 128 -8.65 9.18 0.11
N TRP A 129 -9.85 9.72 0.17
CA TRP A 129 -10.39 10.37 1.35
C TRP A 129 -11.60 9.59 1.87
N TYR A 130 -11.46 9.11 3.11
CA TYR A 130 -12.49 8.43 3.88
C TYR A 130 -12.97 9.41 4.95
N ARG A 131 -14.21 9.87 4.82
CA ARG A 131 -14.75 10.98 5.62
C ARG A 131 -15.15 10.51 7.01
N ASP A 132 -15.72 9.32 7.07
CA ASP A 132 -16.21 8.69 8.29
C ASP A 132 -16.22 7.16 8.14
N GLY A 133 -16.74 6.45 9.15
CA GLY A 133 -16.79 4.99 9.19
C GLY A 133 -17.74 4.34 8.17
N SER A 134 -18.45 5.11 7.34
CA SER A 134 -19.30 4.60 6.26
C SER A 134 -18.58 4.48 4.92
N ASP A 135 -17.46 5.20 4.74
CA ASP A 135 -16.63 5.08 3.54
C ASP A 135 -15.75 3.81 3.61
N TRP A 136 -15.57 3.12 2.48
CA TRP A 136 -14.81 1.86 2.43
C TRP A 136 -14.17 1.60 1.07
N LYS A 137 -13.25 0.62 1.03
CA LYS A 137 -12.59 0.15 -0.20
C LYS A 137 -12.96 -1.32 -0.45
N PRO A 138 -13.52 -1.67 -1.61
CA PRO A 138 -13.79 -3.08 -1.93
C PRO A 138 -12.50 -3.87 -2.05
N PHE A 139 -12.59 -5.18 -1.85
CA PHE A 139 -11.49 -6.10 -2.15
C PHE A 139 -11.18 -6.07 -3.65
N HIS A 140 -9.94 -5.75 -4.01
CA HIS A 140 -9.44 -5.68 -5.38
C HIS A 140 -7.91 -5.83 -5.39
N HIS A 141 -7.35 -6.14 -6.56
CA HIS A 141 -5.93 -5.95 -6.82
C HIS A 141 -5.72 -4.62 -7.54
N ASP A 142 -4.55 -4.01 -7.34
CA ASP A 142 -4.14 -2.89 -8.17
C ASP A 142 -3.97 -3.33 -9.62
N SER A 143 -4.31 -2.45 -10.56
CA SER A 143 -4.36 -2.81 -11.98
C SER A 143 -3.03 -3.30 -12.56
N ALA A 144 -1.89 -2.89 -11.98
CA ALA A 144 -0.57 -3.37 -12.36
C ALA A 144 -0.39 -4.88 -12.11
N ALA A 145 -1.16 -5.50 -11.22
CA ALA A 145 -1.09 -6.94 -10.98
C ALA A 145 -1.52 -7.78 -12.20
N PHE A 146 -2.34 -7.23 -13.10
CA PHE A 146 -2.89 -7.95 -14.26
C PHE A 146 -2.65 -7.26 -15.60
N ASN A 147 -2.10 -6.05 -15.61
CA ASN A 147 -1.85 -5.29 -16.82
C ASN A 147 -0.33 -5.04 -16.97
N ALA A 148 0.29 -5.78 -17.89
CA ALA A 148 1.74 -5.71 -18.14
C ALA A 148 2.22 -4.30 -18.52
N GLN A 149 1.42 -3.56 -19.29
CA GLN A 149 1.75 -2.18 -19.68
C GLN A 149 1.78 -1.24 -18.45
N ARG A 150 0.82 -1.41 -17.52
CA ARG A 150 0.82 -0.63 -16.28
C ARG A 150 1.92 -1.07 -15.32
N ALA A 151 2.18 -2.37 -15.23
CA ALA A 151 3.28 -2.90 -14.43
C ALA A 151 4.63 -2.33 -14.87
N ALA A 152 4.88 -2.26 -16.18
CA ALA A 152 6.11 -1.70 -16.74
C ALA A 152 6.35 -0.23 -16.37
N ASN A 153 5.28 0.54 -16.08
CA ASN A 153 5.38 1.95 -15.71
C ASN A 153 5.34 2.19 -14.19
N GLN A 154 4.86 1.24 -13.39
CA GLN A 154 4.59 1.41 -11.96
C GLN A 154 5.50 0.58 -11.05
N ASN A 155 6.08 -0.50 -11.55
CA ASN A 155 6.88 -1.46 -10.80
C ASN A 155 8.33 -1.58 -11.32
N CYS A 156 8.74 -0.65 -12.19
CA CYS A 156 10.04 -0.62 -12.85
C CYS A 156 11.20 -0.39 -11.87
#